data_AF-A0A957ZW19-F1
#
_entry.id   AF-A0A957ZW19-F1
#
_cell.length_a   1.000
_cell.length_b   1.000
_cell.length_c   1.000
_cell.angle_alpha   90.00
_cell.angle_beta   90.00
_cell.angle_gamma   90.00
#
_symmetry.space_group_name_H-M   'P 1'
#
loop_
_entity.id
_entity.type
_entity.pdbx_description
1 polymer ?
#
loop_
_entity_poly.entity_id
_entity_poly.type
_entity_poly.pdbx_seq_one_letter_code
_entity_poly.pdbx_strand_id
1 'polypeptide(L)'
;MKFPSATTVASSTRARRSRGATVSAPSPLWSNIASSTERAARLVAVDRVALLAATLLGFGLYLRALGRFAFTADEAVYSAWARHAFHGDPWFLTVWPDKPPLFLWTLGAAFMTLGNRPEAAQFLNIGFSTLTIAVAGVTARTLWGAPAGVTAAALMALNPFAVSFAPTAFTDPMLVFAGMTALLLAVRGRAGWAGVWLGVAVMTKQTGVLYAPLVVGALRLNLVRPRAVL
;
A
#
# COMPACT_ATOMS: atom_id res chain seq x y z
N MET A 1 70.33 -81.41 40.93
CA MET A 1 70.28 -80.21 40.08
C MET A 1 70.12 -78.98 40.96
N LYS A 2 70.90 -77.92 40.69
CA LYS A 2 71.02 -76.66 41.44
C LYS A 2 69.99 -75.62 40.99
N PHE A 3 69.55 -74.75 41.91
CA PHE A 3 68.98 -73.38 41.71
C PHE A 3 69.91 -72.52 40.80
N PRO A 4 69.55 -71.34 40.19
CA PRO A 4 68.72 -70.25 40.80
C PRO A 4 67.98 -69.23 39.85
N SER A 5 67.40 -68.19 40.48
CA SER A 5 67.35 -66.74 40.09
C SER A 5 66.24 -66.12 39.20
N ALA A 6 65.42 -65.28 39.86
CA ALA A 6 65.06 -63.87 39.62
C ALA A 6 64.70 -63.34 38.20
N THR A 7 63.62 -62.55 38.08
CA THR A 7 63.65 -61.05 38.09
C THR A 7 62.26 -60.42 37.85
N THR A 8 61.99 -59.39 38.63
CA THR A 8 60.95 -58.35 38.71
C THR A 8 60.46 -57.71 37.39
N VAL A 9 59.15 -57.41 37.28
CA VAL A 9 58.64 -56.19 36.58
C VAL A 9 57.42 -55.61 37.32
N ALA A 10 57.48 -54.31 37.58
CA ALA A 10 56.53 -53.50 38.34
C ALA A 10 55.21 -53.21 37.59
N SER A 11 54.10 -53.21 38.31
CA SER A 11 52.79 -52.75 37.82
C SER A 11 52.50 -51.32 38.30
N SER A 12 52.48 -50.36 37.38
CA SER A 12 52.10 -48.97 37.65
C SER A 12 50.60 -48.76 37.44
N THR A 13 49.95 -48.22 38.47
CA THR A 13 48.53 -47.90 38.53
C THR A 13 48.24 -46.64 37.70
N ARG A 14 47.49 -46.79 36.60
CA ARG A 14 47.15 -45.68 35.70
C ARG A 14 45.85 -45.00 36.12
N ALA A 15 45.96 -43.80 36.72
CA ALA A 15 44.84 -42.93 37.05
C ALA A 15 44.13 -42.42 35.78
N ARG A 16 42.83 -42.71 35.67
CA ARG A 16 41.95 -42.31 34.56
C ARG A 16 41.39 -40.91 34.83
N ARG A 17 42.01 -39.88 34.25
CA ARG A 17 41.49 -38.49 34.25
C ARG A 17 40.29 -38.39 33.30
N SER A 18 39.11 -38.10 33.86
CA SER A 18 37.92 -37.67 33.14
C SER A 18 38.14 -36.27 32.54
N ARG A 19 38.23 -36.18 31.20
CA ARG A 19 38.21 -34.89 30.49
C ARG A 19 36.77 -34.37 30.48
N GLY A 20 36.55 -33.23 31.12
CA GLY A 20 35.31 -32.47 31.00
C GLY A 20 35.11 -32.01 29.57
N ALA A 21 33.96 -32.33 29.00
CA ALA A 21 33.50 -31.74 27.75
C ALA A 21 33.17 -30.26 28.00
N THR A 22 34.09 -29.38 27.65
CA THR A 22 33.80 -27.95 27.49
C THR A 22 32.77 -27.81 26.37
N VAL A 23 31.55 -27.42 26.73
CA VAL A 23 30.52 -26.98 25.78
C VAL A 23 31.13 -25.80 25.01
N SER A 24 31.50 -26.03 23.76
CA SER A 24 32.03 -25.00 22.88
C SER A 24 30.99 -23.89 22.74
N ALA A 25 31.37 -22.65 23.06
CA ALA A 25 30.53 -21.48 22.84
C ALA A 25 30.01 -21.45 21.38
N PRO A 26 28.75 -21.04 21.15
CA PRO A 26 28.19 -20.99 19.81
C PRO A 26 29.07 -20.13 18.90
N SER A 27 29.41 -20.66 17.72
CA SER A 27 30.29 -20.00 16.77
C SER A 27 29.75 -18.62 16.37
N PRO A 28 30.61 -17.60 16.17
CA PRO A 28 30.24 -16.20 15.87
C PRO A 28 29.42 -16.00 14.58
N LEU A 29 29.30 -17.02 13.74
CA LEU A 29 28.42 -17.02 12.57
C LEU A 29 26.94 -16.90 12.95
N TRP A 30 26.49 -17.52 14.05
CA TRP A 30 25.07 -17.53 14.43
C TRP A 30 24.61 -16.19 15.02
N SER A 31 25.47 -15.48 15.74
CA SER A 31 25.17 -14.14 16.28
C SER A 31 25.11 -13.07 15.19
N ASN A 32 25.93 -13.19 14.14
CA ASN A 32 25.90 -12.28 12.98
C ASN A 32 24.64 -12.45 12.12
N ILE A 33 24.18 -13.70 11.92
CA ILE A 33 22.94 -13.96 11.18
C ILE A 33 21.73 -13.41 11.95
N ALA A 34 21.61 -13.71 13.25
CA ALA A 34 20.50 -13.22 14.08
C ALA A 34 20.42 -11.69 14.11
N SER A 35 21.55 -11.00 14.30
CA SER A 35 21.60 -9.53 14.29
C SER A 35 21.31 -8.91 12.92
N SER A 36 21.65 -9.59 11.82
CA SER A 36 21.30 -9.14 10.47
C SER A 36 19.79 -9.25 10.19
N THR A 37 19.14 -10.33 10.63
CA THR A 37 17.69 -10.53 10.48
C THR A 37 16.89 -9.54 11.31
N GLU A 38 17.32 -9.25 12.54
CA GLU A 38 16.66 -8.25 13.39
C GLU A 38 16.77 -6.83 12.81
N ARG A 39 17.94 -6.46 12.29
CA ARG A 39 18.12 -5.17 11.61
C ARG A 39 17.23 -5.06 10.37
N ALA A 40 17.16 -6.10 9.54
CA ALA A 40 16.29 -6.12 8.37
C ALA A 40 14.81 -5.99 8.75
N ALA A 41 14.36 -6.72 9.76
CA ALA A 41 12.98 -6.63 10.27
C ALA A 41 12.64 -5.23 10.80
N ARG A 42 13.56 -4.61 11.56
CA ARG A 42 13.39 -3.22 12.05
C ARG A 42 13.28 -2.22 10.91
N LEU A 43 14.12 -2.32 9.87
CA LEU A 43 14.06 -1.41 8.72
C LEU A 43 12.73 -1.53 7.97
N VAL A 44 12.22 -2.75 7.78
CA VAL A 44 10.89 -2.97 7.18
C VAL A 44 9.78 -2.37 8.04
N ALA A 45 9.87 -2.49 9.36
CA ALA A 45 8.90 -1.90 10.28
C ALA A 45 8.91 -0.36 10.22
N VAL A 46 10.11 0.25 10.26
CA VAL A 46 10.27 1.71 10.16
C VAL A 46 9.65 2.27 8.88
N ASP A 47 9.89 1.62 7.75
CA ASP A 47 9.34 2.04 6.46
C ASP A 47 7.80 1.93 6.42
N ARG A 48 7.23 0.83 6.95
CA ARG A 48 5.76 0.70 7.07
C ARG A 48 5.16 1.78 7.97
N VAL A 49 5.82 2.07 9.08
CA VAL A 49 5.40 3.16 9.99
C VAL A 49 5.51 4.51 9.29
N ALA A 50 6.56 4.76 8.51
CA ALA A 50 6.72 6.00 7.76
C ALA A 50 5.63 6.19 6.68
N LEU A 51 5.30 5.13 5.93
CA LEU A 51 4.19 5.14 4.97
C LEU A 51 2.84 5.42 5.65
N LEU A 52 2.59 4.76 6.79
CA LEU A 52 1.38 4.99 7.57
C LEU A 52 1.33 6.43 8.09
N ALA A 53 2.44 6.93 8.64
CA ALA A 53 2.55 8.28 9.15
C ALA A 53 2.31 9.32 8.04
N ALA A 54 2.87 9.14 6.84
CA ALA A 54 2.62 10.01 5.70
C ALA A 54 1.14 10.00 5.26
N THR A 55 0.52 8.83 5.27
CA THR A 55 -0.90 8.66 4.92
C THR A 55 -1.80 9.36 5.95
N LEU A 56 -1.54 9.16 7.25
CA LEU A 56 -2.27 9.79 8.34
C LEU A 56 -2.03 11.31 8.40
N LEU A 57 -0.82 11.77 8.11
CA LEU A 57 -0.50 13.19 7.99
C LEU A 57 -1.33 13.82 6.86
N GLY A 58 -1.35 13.21 5.68
CA GLY A 58 -2.17 13.67 4.55
C GLY A 58 -3.67 13.68 4.89
N PHE A 59 -4.18 12.61 5.50
CA PHE A 59 -5.57 12.58 5.99
C PHE A 59 -5.88 13.74 6.95
N GLY A 60 -5.01 13.96 7.94
CA GLY A 60 -5.15 15.08 8.88
C GLY A 60 -5.13 16.44 8.19
N LEU A 61 -4.24 16.64 7.21
CA LEU A 61 -4.19 17.87 6.41
C LEU A 61 -5.47 18.08 5.60
N TYR A 62 -5.97 17.04 4.94
CA TYR A 62 -7.18 17.12 4.12
C TYR A 62 -8.43 17.36 4.97
N LEU A 63 -8.52 16.74 6.15
CA LEU A 63 -9.61 16.96 7.11
C LEU A 63 -9.70 18.42 7.58
N ARG A 64 -8.58 19.16 7.64
CA ARG A 64 -8.61 20.59 8.02
C ARG A 64 -9.36 21.47 7.01
N ALA A 65 -9.63 20.97 5.81
CA ALA A 65 -10.38 21.68 4.79
C ALA A 65 -11.84 21.22 4.68
N LEU A 66 -12.25 20.22 5.47
CA LEU A 66 -13.64 19.75 5.52
C LEU A 66 -14.57 20.87 5.96
N GLY A 67 -15.65 21.10 5.21
CA GLY A 67 -16.66 22.13 5.46
C GLY A 67 -16.14 23.56 5.31
N ARG A 68 -14.89 23.76 4.88
CA ARG A 68 -14.27 25.09 4.86
C ARG A 68 -14.65 25.92 3.64
N PHE A 69 -15.00 25.26 2.55
CA PHE A 69 -15.34 25.89 1.28
C PHE A 69 -16.73 25.44 0.84
N ALA A 70 -17.52 26.39 0.33
CA ALA A 70 -18.78 26.10 -0.32
C ALA A 70 -18.53 25.36 -1.65
N PHE A 71 -19.56 24.66 -2.13
CA PHE A 71 -19.50 24.01 -3.43
C PHE A 71 -19.33 25.03 -4.56
N THR A 72 -18.45 24.68 -5.48
CA THR A 72 -18.40 25.23 -6.83
C THR A 72 -19.60 24.75 -7.66
N ALA A 73 -19.80 25.37 -8.83
CA ALA A 73 -20.90 25.03 -9.73
C ALA A 73 -20.92 23.52 -10.09
N ASP A 74 -19.76 22.98 -10.47
CA ASP A 74 -19.60 21.57 -10.83
C ASP A 74 -19.92 20.63 -9.65
N GLU A 75 -19.45 20.94 -8.45
CA GLU A 75 -19.73 20.15 -7.25
C GLU A 75 -21.21 20.12 -6.92
N ALA A 76 -21.90 21.25 -7.08
CA ALA A 76 -23.34 21.35 -6.88
C ALA A 76 -24.10 20.51 -7.93
N VAL A 77 -23.68 20.55 -9.20
CA VAL A 77 -24.26 19.75 -10.29
C VAL A 77 -24.08 18.25 -10.04
N TYR A 78 -22.86 17.79 -9.73
CA TYR A 78 -22.60 16.38 -9.44
C TYR A 78 -23.40 15.91 -8.21
N SER A 79 -23.50 16.75 -7.19
CA SER A 79 -24.29 16.45 -6.00
C SER A 79 -25.79 16.37 -6.29
N ALA A 80 -26.31 17.25 -7.14
CA ALA A 80 -27.71 17.22 -7.58
C ALA A 80 -28.02 15.94 -8.37
N TRP A 81 -27.17 15.56 -9.33
CA TRP A 81 -27.31 14.31 -10.07
C TRP A 81 -27.22 13.09 -9.16
N ALA A 82 -26.25 13.07 -8.24
CA ALA A 82 -26.13 11.98 -7.27
C ALA A 82 -27.40 11.80 -6.45
N ARG A 83 -28.02 12.88 -5.96
CA ARG A 83 -29.31 12.80 -5.26
C ARG A 83 -30.44 12.33 -6.16
N HIS A 84 -30.52 12.87 -7.37
CA HIS A 84 -31.53 12.49 -8.36
C HIS A 84 -31.56 10.99 -8.63
N ALA A 85 -30.38 10.37 -8.77
CA ALA A 85 -30.25 8.94 -8.97
C ALA A 85 -30.97 8.11 -7.90
N PHE A 86 -30.89 8.52 -6.64
CA PHE A 86 -31.49 7.83 -5.50
C PHE A 86 -32.96 8.22 -5.24
N HIS A 87 -33.46 9.27 -5.90
CA HIS A 87 -34.86 9.70 -5.82
C HIS A 87 -35.75 9.09 -6.91
N GLY A 88 -35.27 8.08 -7.64
CA GLY A 88 -36.09 7.27 -8.55
C GLY A 88 -35.54 7.10 -9.95
N ASP A 89 -34.38 7.67 -10.27
CA ASP A 89 -33.76 7.56 -11.59
C ASP A 89 -32.30 7.04 -11.53
N PRO A 90 -32.07 5.83 -10.99
CA PRO A 90 -30.72 5.30 -10.76
C PRO A 90 -29.91 5.12 -12.05
N TRP A 91 -30.58 5.04 -13.19
CA TRP A 91 -29.98 4.85 -14.51
C TRP A 91 -29.85 6.15 -15.30
N PHE A 92 -30.23 7.29 -14.73
CA PHE A 92 -30.16 8.59 -15.39
C PHE A 92 -30.89 8.61 -16.75
N LEU A 93 -32.14 8.14 -16.77
CA LEU A 93 -33.00 8.11 -17.95
C LEU A 93 -33.76 9.42 -18.15
N THR A 94 -33.95 10.19 -17.08
CA THR A 94 -34.70 11.47 -17.10
C THR A 94 -33.79 12.69 -17.08
N VAL A 95 -32.55 12.53 -16.61
CA VAL A 95 -31.47 13.53 -16.70
C VAL A 95 -30.24 12.85 -17.29
N TRP A 96 -29.42 13.59 -18.05
CA TRP A 96 -28.33 13.02 -18.82
C TRP A 96 -26.98 13.60 -18.37
N PRO A 97 -26.37 13.06 -17.28
CA PRO A 97 -25.04 13.47 -16.86
C PRO A 97 -24.02 13.28 -17.98
N ASP A 98 -23.09 14.21 -18.10
CA ASP A 98 -21.95 14.12 -19.02
C ASP A 98 -20.81 13.24 -18.47
N LYS A 99 -20.99 12.70 -17.26
CA LYS A 99 -20.04 11.79 -16.59
C LYS A 99 -20.64 10.40 -16.45
N PRO A 100 -19.79 9.35 -16.58
CA PRO A 100 -20.21 7.99 -16.25
C PRO A 100 -20.67 7.87 -14.78
N PRO A 101 -21.61 6.96 -14.48
CA PRO A 101 -22.42 7.02 -13.26
C PRO A 101 -21.72 6.59 -11.97
N LEU A 102 -20.54 5.95 -12.01
CA LEU A 102 -19.99 5.28 -10.82
C LEU A 102 -19.67 6.25 -9.69
N PHE A 103 -19.12 7.43 -10.02
CA PHE A 103 -18.88 8.47 -9.02
C PHE A 103 -20.19 8.97 -8.43
N LEU A 104 -21.20 9.22 -9.26
CA LEU A 104 -22.50 9.75 -8.83
C LEU A 104 -23.23 8.76 -7.92
N TRP A 105 -23.18 7.46 -8.22
CA TRP A 105 -23.71 6.42 -7.34
C TRP A 105 -22.97 6.37 -6.01
N THR A 106 -21.64 6.45 -6.02
CA THR A 106 -20.82 6.45 -4.80
C THR A 106 -21.10 7.70 -3.95
N LEU A 107 -21.23 8.86 -4.59
CA LEU A 107 -21.56 10.13 -3.95
C LEU A 107 -22.97 10.11 -3.34
N GLY A 108 -23.96 9.58 -4.07
CA GLY A 108 -25.32 9.45 -3.54
C GLY A 108 -25.39 8.49 -2.36
N ALA A 109 -24.64 7.37 -2.40
CA ALA A 109 -24.49 6.48 -1.25
C ALA A 109 -23.84 7.18 -0.04
N ALA A 110 -22.87 8.07 -0.26
CA ALA A 110 -22.31 8.90 0.81
C ALA A 110 -23.36 9.86 1.40
N PHE A 111 -24.21 10.48 0.59
CA PHE A 111 -25.33 11.30 1.09
C PHE A 111 -26.37 10.49 1.86
N MET A 112 -26.65 9.25 1.46
CA MET A 112 -27.57 8.38 2.20
C MET A 112 -27.03 7.98 3.58
N THR A 113 -25.72 7.76 3.68
CA THR A 113 -25.09 7.22 4.90
C THR A 113 -24.59 8.31 5.86
N LEU A 114 -24.06 9.41 5.33
CA LEU A 114 -23.49 10.51 6.11
C LEU A 114 -24.42 11.74 6.17
N GLY A 115 -25.53 11.71 5.42
CA GLY A 115 -26.51 12.78 5.32
C GLY A 115 -26.28 13.69 4.11
N ASN A 116 -27.35 14.33 3.67
CA ASN A 116 -27.37 15.22 2.51
C ASN A 116 -26.79 16.61 2.84
N ARG A 117 -25.48 16.68 3.01
CA ARG A 117 -24.72 17.88 3.35
C ARG A 117 -23.38 17.94 2.60
N PRO A 118 -22.79 19.11 2.32
CA PRO A 118 -21.54 19.21 1.58
C PRO A 118 -20.40 18.38 2.17
N GLU A 119 -20.30 18.33 3.50
CA GLU A 119 -19.25 17.61 4.22
C GLU A 119 -19.25 16.11 3.92
N ALA A 120 -20.41 15.50 3.61
CA ALA A 120 -20.47 14.09 3.22
C ALA A 120 -19.74 13.83 1.90
N ALA A 121 -19.94 14.70 0.91
CA ALA A 121 -19.26 14.62 -0.39
C ALA A 121 -17.75 14.86 -0.26
N GLN A 122 -17.39 15.87 0.53
CA GLN A 122 -15.99 16.21 0.79
C GLN A 122 -15.28 15.10 1.55
N PHE A 123 -15.93 14.50 2.56
CA PHE A 123 -15.37 13.38 3.32
C PHE A 123 -15.11 12.15 2.44
N LEU A 124 -16.02 11.86 1.49
CA LEU A 124 -15.83 10.79 0.51
C LEU A 124 -14.53 10.99 -0.29
N ASN A 125 -14.33 12.19 -0.83
CA ASN A 125 -13.14 12.50 -1.63
C ASN A 125 -11.86 12.64 -0.79
N ILE A 126 -11.95 13.12 0.45
CA ILE A 126 -10.84 13.04 1.41
C ILE A 126 -10.41 11.58 1.57
N GLY A 127 -11.37 10.65 1.70
CA GLY A 127 -11.10 9.22 1.75
C GLY A 127 -10.31 8.72 0.53
N PHE A 128 -10.78 9.00 -0.68
CA PHE A 128 -10.08 8.60 -1.91
C PHE A 128 -8.70 9.25 -2.07
N SER A 129 -8.57 10.53 -1.74
CA SER A 129 -7.27 11.23 -1.77
C SER A 129 -6.30 10.64 -0.74
N THR A 130 -6.77 10.30 0.46
CA THR A 130 -5.94 9.63 1.47
C THR A 130 -5.49 8.24 1.01
N LEU A 131 -6.39 7.45 0.43
CA LEU A 131 -6.02 6.14 -0.12
C LEU A 131 -5.03 6.26 -1.28
N THR A 132 -5.11 7.33 -2.07
CA THR A 132 -4.16 7.61 -3.15
C THR A 132 -2.74 7.79 -2.63
N ILE A 133 -2.54 8.40 -1.46
CA ILE A 133 -1.22 8.51 -0.81
C ILE A 133 -0.62 7.12 -0.58
N ALA A 134 -1.40 6.23 0.01
CA ALA A 134 -0.97 4.86 0.30
C ALA A 134 -0.66 4.10 -0.99
N VAL A 135 -1.52 4.18 -2.00
CA VAL A 135 -1.31 3.50 -3.29
C VAL A 135 -0.07 4.03 -4.00
N ALA A 136 0.16 5.35 -4.01
CA ALA A 136 1.35 5.95 -4.59
C ALA A 136 2.63 5.44 -3.90
N GLY A 137 2.66 5.49 -2.56
CA GLY A 137 3.80 5.00 -1.77
C GLY A 137 4.06 3.51 -1.97
N VAL A 138 3.01 2.68 -1.99
CA VAL A 138 3.14 1.24 -2.21
C VAL A 138 3.59 0.92 -3.64
N THR A 139 3.14 1.69 -4.63
CA THR A 139 3.57 1.53 -6.04
C THR A 139 5.06 1.85 -6.18
N ALA A 140 5.49 3.01 -5.69
CA ALA A 140 6.89 3.40 -5.74
C ALA A 140 7.79 2.44 -4.95
N ARG A 141 7.33 1.96 -3.79
CA ARG A 141 8.01 0.91 -3.03
C ARG A 141 8.18 -0.38 -3.82
N THR A 142 7.15 -0.79 -4.55
CA THR A 142 7.18 -2.03 -5.34
C THR A 142 8.18 -1.94 -6.50
N LEU A 143 8.33 -0.75 -7.10
CA LEU A 143 9.20 -0.53 -8.25
C LEU A 143 10.66 -0.23 -7.87
N TRP A 144 10.88 0.54 -6.81
CA TRP A 144 12.18 1.14 -6.49
C TRP A 144 12.61 0.99 -5.02
N GLY A 145 11.86 0.22 -4.23
CA GLY A 145 12.21 -0.08 -2.83
C GLY A 145 11.73 0.96 -1.82
N ALA A 146 12.03 0.69 -0.54
CA ALA A 146 11.50 1.41 0.62
C ALA A 146 11.64 2.95 0.56
N PRO A 147 12.82 3.53 0.28
CA PRO A 147 12.99 4.98 0.29
C PRO A 147 12.08 5.68 -0.73
N ALA A 148 11.98 5.13 -1.95
CA ALA A 148 11.11 5.68 -2.99
C ALA A 148 9.62 5.64 -2.58
N GLY A 149 9.22 4.59 -1.85
CA GLY A 149 7.87 4.48 -1.30
C GLY A 149 7.53 5.60 -0.32
N VAL A 150 8.39 5.82 0.67
CA VAL A 150 8.21 6.89 1.66
C VAL A 150 8.23 8.26 0.99
N THR A 151 9.17 8.50 0.08
CA THR A 151 9.26 9.76 -0.67
C THR A 151 7.99 10.01 -1.49
N ALA A 152 7.49 9.02 -2.22
CA ALA A 152 6.28 9.17 -3.03
C ALA A 152 5.03 9.44 -2.15
N ALA A 153 4.90 8.75 -1.01
CA ALA A 153 3.81 8.99 -0.07
C ALA A 153 3.87 10.41 0.52
N ALA A 154 5.06 10.86 0.95
CA ALA A 154 5.25 12.21 1.48
C ALA A 154 4.96 13.28 0.44
N LEU A 155 5.46 13.12 -0.79
CA LEU A 155 5.20 14.04 -1.90
C LEU A 155 3.71 14.09 -2.24
N MET A 156 3.01 12.95 -2.25
CA MET A 156 1.56 12.91 -2.50
C MET A 156 0.77 13.58 -1.36
N ALA A 157 1.13 13.31 -0.11
CA ALA A 157 0.48 13.90 1.06
C ALA A 157 0.60 15.43 1.09
N LEU A 158 1.75 15.96 0.65
CA LEU A 158 2.05 17.40 0.64
C LEU A 158 1.78 18.09 -0.71
N ASN A 159 1.29 17.36 -1.71
CA ASN A 159 1.03 17.91 -3.04
C ASN A 159 -0.09 18.97 -2.96
N PRO A 160 0.15 20.23 -3.39
CA PRO A 160 -0.83 21.31 -3.29
C PRO A 160 -2.10 21.04 -4.11
N PHE A 161 -2.02 20.30 -5.21
CA PHE A 161 -3.20 19.84 -5.96
C PHE A 161 -3.96 18.79 -5.18
N ALA A 162 -3.30 17.77 -4.62
CA ALA A 162 -3.98 16.75 -3.83
C ALA A 162 -4.68 17.36 -2.60
N VAL A 163 -4.02 18.30 -1.91
CA VAL A 163 -4.59 19.05 -0.78
C VAL A 163 -5.81 19.86 -1.21
N SER A 164 -5.72 20.59 -2.33
CA SER A 164 -6.80 21.46 -2.81
C SER A 164 -8.02 20.68 -3.33
N PHE A 165 -7.81 19.52 -3.95
CA PHE A 165 -8.87 18.71 -4.53
C PHE A 165 -9.47 17.68 -3.56
N ALA A 166 -8.78 17.32 -2.48
CA ALA A 166 -9.29 16.37 -1.50
C ALA A 166 -10.65 16.76 -0.88
N PRO A 167 -10.91 18.01 -0.45
CA PRO A 167 -12.18 18.40 0.15
C PRO A 167 -13.19 18.90 -0.91
N THR A 168 -13.15 18.37 -2.13
CA THR A 168 -14.12 18.73 -3.19
C THR A 168 -15.12 17.61 -3.42
N ALA A 169 -16.20 17.85 -4.16
CA ALA A 169 -17.10 16.82 -4.70
C ALA A 169 -16.81 16.48 -6.18
N PHE A 170 -15.58 16.70 -6.66
CA PHE A 170 -15.20 16.36 -8.04
C PHE A 170 -15.00 14.86 -8.24
N THR A 171 -15.13 14.42 -9.49
CA THR A 171 -14.86 13.02 -9.90
C THR A 171 -13.38 12.62 -9.75
N ASP A 172 -12.48 13.61 -9.71
CA ASP A 172 -11.05 13.46 -9.95
C ASP A 172 -10.33 12.67 -8.85
N PRO A 173 -10.57 12.89 -7.54
CA PRO A 173 -9.97 12.08 -6.48
C PRO A 173 -10.24 10.57 -6.61
N MET A 174 -11.48 10.18 -6.89
CA MET A 174 -11.84 8.77 -7.12
C MET A 174 -11.19 8.22 -8.38
N LEU A 175 -11.13 8.99 -9.47
CA LEU A 175 -10.49 8.58 -10.73
C LEU A 175 -9.00 8.31 -10.50
N VAL A 176 -8.30 9.22 -9.83
CA VAL A 176 -6.85 9.10 -9.60
C VAL A 176 -6.58 7.91 -8.70
N PHE A 177 -7.37 7.73 -7.63
CA PHE A 177 -7.29 6.55 -6.77
C PHE A 177 -7.45 5.25 -7.57
N ALA A 178 -8.49 5.16 -8.40
CA ALA A 178 -8.78 3.97 -9.18
C ALA A 178 -7.70 3.68 -10.22
N GLY A 179 -7.27 4.70 -10.98
CA GLY A 179 -6.21 4.58 -11.98
C GLY A 179 -4.86 4.19 -11.37
N MET A 180 -4.49 4.79 -10.24
CA MET A 180 -3.28 4.41 -9.50
C MET A 180 -3.36 2.98 -8.94
N THR A 181 -4.54 2.54 -8.50
CA THR A 181 -4.76 1.17 -8.04
C THR A 181 -4.64 0.18 -9.19
N ALA A 182 -5.17 0.51 -10.37
CA ALA A 182 -4.98 -0.28 -11.59
C ALA A 182 -3.50 -0.43 -11.93
N LEU A 183 -2.71 0.65 -11.84
CA LEU A 183 -1.26 0.61 -12.07
C LEU A 183 -0.54 -0.23 -11.03
N LEU A 184 -0.85 -0.09 -9.74
CA LEU A 184 -0.27 -0.92 -8.70
C LEU A 184 -0.51 -2.41 -8.96
N LEU A 185 -1.74 -2.77 -9.34
CA LEU A 185 -2.12 -4.15 -9.63
C LEU A 185 -1.44 -4.66 -10.91
N ALA A 186 -1.28 -3.81 -11.92
CA ALA A 186 -0.52 -4.12 -13.13
C ALA A 186 0.96 -4.37 -12.83
N VAL A 187 1.59 -3.51 -12.04
CA VAL A 187 2.96 -3.67 -11.52
C VAL A 187 3.08 -4.96 -10.71
N ARG A 188 2.01 -5.36 -10.02
CA ARG A 188 1.92 -6.63 -9.30
C ARG A 188 1.40 -7.79 -10.16
N GLY A 189 1.39 -7.69 -11.48
CA GLY A 189 1.03 -8.79 -12.39
C GLY A 189 -0.39 -9.34 -12.18
N ARG A 190 -1.28 -8.58 -11.54
CA ARG A 190 -2.68 -8.95 -11.28
C ARG A 190 -3.57 -8.40 -12.41
N ALA A 191 -3.41 -8.94 -13.62
CA ALA A 191 -4.03 -8.40 -14.84
C ALA A 191 -5.55 -8.22 -14.75
N GLY A 192 -6.28 -9.23 -14.27
CA GLY A 192 -7.75 -9.14 -14.14
C GLY A 192 -8.18 -7.98 -13.24
N TRP A 193 -7.57 -7.86 -12.06
CA TRP A 193 -7.88 -6.79 -11.12
C TRP A 193 -7.39 -5.41 -11.61
N ALA A 194 -6.26 -5.35 -12.33
CA ALA A 194 -5.82 -4.12 -12.97
C ALA A 194 -6.85 -3.63 -13.99
N GLY A 195 -7.42 -4.55 -14.79
CA GLY A 195 -8.50 -4.25 -15.73
C GLY A 195 -9.79 -3.76 -15.03
N VAL A 196 -10.19 -4.41 -13.94
CA VAL A 196 -11.35 -3.98 -13.13
C VAL A 196 -11.17 -2.55 -12.64
N TRP A 197 -10.01 -2.23 -12.04
CA TRP A 197 -9.76 -0.88 -11.52
C TRP A 197 -9.58 0.17 -12.62
N LEU A 198 -9.07 -0.21 -13.79
CA LEU A 198 -9.07 0.65 -14.98
C LEU A 198 -10.51 0.94 -15.43
N GLY A 199 -11.38 -0.07 -15.44
CA GLY A 199 -12.81 0.09 -15.69
C GLY A 199 -13.47 1.02 -14.67
N VAL A 200 -13.16 0.88 -13.38
CA VAL A 200 -13.61 1.79 -12.32
C VAL A 200 -13.17 3.23 -12.61
N ALA A 201 -11.92 3.46 -13.02
CA ALA A 201 -11.43 4.79 -13.36
C ALA A 201 -12.20 5.39 -14.55
N VAL A 202 -12.41 4.62 -15.62
CA VAL A 202 -13.20 5.04 -16.80
C VAL A 202 -14.65 5.33 -16.43
N MET A 203 -15.26 4.48 -15.60
CA MET A 203 -16.63 4.62 -15.10
C MET A 203 -16.81 5.71 -14.04
N THR A 204 -15.72 6.29 -13.54
CA THR A 204 -15.72 7.49 -12.69
C THR A 204 -15.70 8.75 -13.54
N LYS A 205 -14.83 8.79 -14.57
CA LYS A 205 -14.73 9.87 -15.55
C LYS A 205 -14.03 9.32 -16.79
N GLN A 206 -14.54 9.64 -17.97
CA GLN A 206 -14.05 9.13 -19.26
C GLN A 206 -12.53 9.29 -19.49
N THR A 207 -11.93 10.35 -18.95
CA THR A 207 -10.47 10.58 -19.00
C THR A 207 -9.66 9.52 -18.25
N GLY A 208 -10.30 8.65 -17.46
CA GLY A 208 -9.68 7.47 -16.85
C GLY A 208 -9.06 6.51 -17.87
N VAL A 209 -9.54 6.54 -19.13
CA VAL A 209 -8.95 5.76 -20.24
C VAL A 209 -7.47 6.10 -20.47
N LEU A 210 -7.02 7.29 -20.06
CA LEU A 210 -5.62 7.72 -20.18
C LEU A 210 -4.66 6.88 -19.31
N TYR A 211 -5.15 6.12 -18.33
CA TYR A 211 -4.35 5.14 -17.60
C TYR A 211 -4.08 3.86 -18.41
N ALA A 212 -4.85 3.58 -19.47
CA ALA A 212 -4.77 2.32 -20.20
C ALA A 212 -3.38 2.03 -20.80
N PRO A 213 -2.69 2.98 -21.47
CA PRO A 213 -1.34 2.71 -22.00
C PRO A 213 -0.33 2.35 -20.91
N LEU A 214 -0.41 3.01 -19.75
CA LEU A 214 0.47 2.75 -18.61
C LEU A 214 0.19 1.38 -17.98
N VAL A 215 -1.08 1.02 -17.82
CA VAL A 215 -1.51 -0.31 -17.32
C VAL A 215 -1.03 -1.41 -18.25
N VAL A 216 -1.25 -1.28 -19.56
CA VAL A 216 -0.79 -2.25 -20.56
C VAL A 216 0.73 -2.36 -20.56
N GLY A 217 1.45 -1.24 -20.52
CA GLY A 217 2.90 -1.22 -20.42
C GLY A 217 3.41 -1.95 -19.19
N ALA A 218 2.86 -1.67 -18.01
CA ALA A 218 3.23 -2.32 -16.75
C ALA A 218 2.94 -3.84 -16.75
N LEU A 219 1.83 -4.27 -17.36
CA LEU A 219 1.52 -5.69 -17.54
C LEU A 219 2.51 -6.38 -18.48
N ARG A 220 2.87 -5.75 -19.60
CA ARG A 220 3.86 -6.28 -20.54
C ARG A 220 5.23 -6.46 -19.89
N LEU A 221 5.67 -5.49 -19.09
CA LEU A 221 6.94 -5.59 -18.36
C LEU A 221 6.95 -6.74 -17.34
N ASN A 222 5.81 -7.01 -16.69
CA ASN A 222 5.67 -8.13 -15.76
C ASN A 222 5.67 -9.50 -16.47
N LEU A 223 5.18 -9.58 -17.71
CA LEU A 223 5.23 -10.82 -18.48
C LEU A 223 6.67 -11.19 -18.89
N VAL A 224 7.52 -10.18 -19.08
CA VAL A 224 8.93 -10.39 -19.51
C VAL A 224 9.86 -10.69 -18.34
N ARG A 225 9.54 -10.21 -17.13
CA ARG A 225 10.33 -10.48 -15.91
C ARG A 225 9.65 -11.58 -15.07
N PRO A 226 10.02 -12.88 -15.24
CA PRO A 226 9.56 -13.90 -14.30
C PRO A 226 10.03 -13.54 -12.89
N ARG A 227 9.13 -13.71 -11.91
CA ARG A 227 9.42 -13.35 -10.53
C ARG A 227 10.46 -14.27 -9.93
N ALA A 228 11.58 -13.69 -9.49
CA ALA A 228 12.31 -14.29 -8.38
C ALA A 228 11.38 -14.25 -7.16
N VAL A 229 10.89 -15.42 -6.76
CA VAL A 229 10.18 -15.60 -5.50
C VAL A 229 11.19 -15.28 -4.39
N LEU A 230 10.99 -14.15 -3.72
CA LEU A 230 11.62 -13.82 -2.43
C LEU A 230 10.60 -14.06 -1.33
#